data_AF-A0A7J4IC97-F1
#
_entry.id   AF-A0A7J4IC97-F1
#
_cell.length_a   1.000
_cell.length_b   1.000
_cell.length_c   1.000
_cell.angle_alpha   90.00
_cell.angle_beta   90.00
_cell.angle_gamma   90.00
#
_symmetry.space_group_name_H-M   'P 1'
#
loop_
_entity.id
_entity.type
_entity.pdbx_description
1 polymer ?
#
loop_
_entity_poly.entity_id
_entity_poly.type
_entity_poly.pdbx_seq_one_letter_code
_entity_poly.pdbx_strand_id
1 'polypeptide(L)'
;SDRLTESIHWYDEEVYYTSTSKSFQSLIDSHFVSYICHYFSSEDQVDLVHDLMNQTTQSYHDNMELAKNASINGMVTLQCVGAAQQRINEAASYLSEANTSFLNADYFTALYNIAFARERIESVQWWLNISTPFHDSGDVNETMITTLAEEYLDDAQQAITYSQIIIDEMGQTSEYLSDAQSLVQTARSEQENGYSAAALFGSFEALVKANLALELVDGVTTDKVERARGQASASITESRTIGIEPVLAVSYYEYGQSLANESSLDTAIVYYRYADLIAGALRFTTPYGVDSSRYVGVPEKNPVISWDFGPTRYIGFFLLFALIGGIAGLGFGILLAGLFGPKNKKEQMFSKDTVPRSIEDYNKKQK
;
A
#
# COMPACT_ATOMS: atom_id res chain seq x y z
N SER A 1 1.35 -16.23 25.17
CA SER A 1 1.46 -16.44 23.72
C SER A 1 2.68 -15.68 23.23
N ASP A 2 3.51 -16.27 22.36
CA ASP A 2 4.70 -15.62 21.80
C ASP A 2 4.37 -14.30 21.09
N ARG A 3 3.17 -14.19 20.51
CA ARG A 3 2.64 -12.97 19.86
C ARG A 3 2.48 -11.78 20.80
N LEU A 4 2.14 -12.00 22.08
CA LEU A 4 2.07 -10.91 23.06
C LEU A 4 3.47 -10.41 23.41
N THR A 5 4.44 -11.31 23.53
CA THR A 5 5.84 -10.95 23.75
C THR A 5 6.39 -10.15 22.56
N GLU A 6 6.09 -10.59 21.33
CA GLU A 6 6.42 -9.84 20.11
C GLU A 6 5.75 -8.46 20.10
N SER A 7 4.48 -8.37 20.49
CA SER A 7 3.75 -7.10 20.58
C SER A 7 4.44 -6.11 21.54
N ILE A 8 4.85 -6.56 22.72
CA ILE A 8 5.58 -5.75 23.70
C ILE A 8 6.93 -5.30 23.13
N HIS A 9 7.67 -6.21 22.48
CA HIS A 9 8.94 -5.85 21.85
C HIS A 9 8.78 -4.75 20.79
N TRP A 10 7.81 -4.88 19.88
CA TRP A 10 7.54 -3.86 18.87
C TRP A 10 7.05 -2.53 19.45
N TYR A 11 6.35 -2.56 20.58
CA TYR A 11 5.96 -1.35 21.30
C TYR A 11 7.19 -0.60 21.83
N ASP A 12 8.12 -1.33 22.44
CA ASP A 12 9.36 -0.76 23.00
C ASP A 12 10.27 -0.17 21.90
N GLU A 13 10.19 -0.69 20.68
CA GLU A 13 10.89 -0.16 19.49
C GLU A 13 10.12 0.99 18.79
N GLU A 14 9.03 1.47 19.37
CA GLU A 14 8.17 2.55 18.83
C GLU A 14 7.51 2.20 17.48
N VAL A 15 7.32 0.90 17.21
CA VAL A 15 6.66 0.34 16.01
C VAL A 15 5.22 -0.04 16.39
N TYR A 16 4.39 0.98 16.59
CA TYR A 16 3.10 0.88 17.26
C TYR A 16 2.02 0.12 16.48
N TYR A 17 1.98 0.23 15.15
CA TYR A 17 1.02 -0.50 14.33
C TYR A 17 1.38 -1.98 14.24
N THR A 18 2.67 -2.33 14.11
CA THR A 18 3.11 -3.73 14.19
C THR A 18 2.81 -4.31 15.57
N SER A 19 3.13 -3.57 16.64
CA SER A 19 2.78 -3.96 18.02
C SER A 19 1.28 -4.23 18.17
N THR A 20 0.44 -3.33 17.69
CA THR A 20 -1.03 -3.46 17.72
C THR A 20 -1.48 -4.69 16.93
N SER A 21 -0.91 -4.91 15.75
CA SER A 21 -1.23 -6.06 14.89
C SER A 21 -0.86 -7.40 15.53
N LYS A 22 0.25 -7.47 16.28
CA LYS A 22 0.64 -8.67 17.05
C LYS A 22 -0.23 -8.84 18.30
N SER A 23 -0.62 -7.75 18.97
CA SER A 23 -1.57 -7.79 20.09
C SER A 23 -2.93 -8.32 19.64
N PHE A 24 -3.45 -7.83 18.52
CA PHE A 24 -4.69 -8.30 17.91
C PHE A 24 -4.66 -9.82 17.65
N GLN A 25 -3.58 -10.33 17.06
CA GLN A 25 -3.42 -11.78 16.85
C GLN A 25 -3.39 -12.56 18.17
N SER A 26 -2.72 -12.03 19.20
CA SER A 26 -2.71 -12.65 20.53
C SER A 26 -4.09 -12.67 21.18
N LEU A 27 -4.94 -11.67 20.93
CA LEU A 27 -6.31 -11.63 21.45
C LEU A 27 -7.17 -12.71 20.77
N ILE A 28 -7.08 -12.86 19.44
CA ILE A 28 -7.76 -13.94 18.72
C ILE A 28 -7.40 -15.30 19.32
N ASP A 29 -6.10 -15.58 19.48
CA ASP A 29 -5.64 -16.86 20.04
C ASP A 29 -6.17 -17.07 21.46
N SER A 30 -6.20 -16.01 22.27
CA SER A 30 -6.67 -16.07 23.66
C SER A 30 -8.17 -16.35 23.74
N HIS A 31 -8.97 -15.67 22.90
CA HIS A 31 -10.40 -15.93 22.78
C HIS A 31 -10.67 -17.35 22.31
N PHE A 32 -9.97 -17.80 21.27
CA PHE A 32 -10.12 -19.15 20.74
C PHE A 32 -9.81 -20.22 21.80
N VAL A 33 -8.68 -20.09 22.52
CA VAL A 33 -8.33 -21.02 23.61
C VAL A 33 -9.38 -20.96 24.73
N SER A 34 -9.85 -19.77 25.10
CA SER A 34 -10.91 -19.63 26.10
C SER A 34 -12.20 -20.33 25.67
N TYR A 35 -12.59 -20.18 24.40
CA TYR A 35 -13.79 -20.82 23.86
C TYR A 35 -13.65 -22.34 23.82
N ILE A 36 -12.49 -22.87 23.44
CA ILE A 36 -12.21 -24.31 23.51
C ILE A 36 -12.31 -24.83 24.96
N CYS A 37 -11.75 -24.10 25.93
CA CYS A 37 -11.83 -24.50 27.34
C CYS A 37 -13.29 -24.57 27.81
N HIS A 38 -14.11 -23.60 27.44
CA HIS A 38 -15.55 -23.62 27.73
C HIS A 38 -16.26 -24.75 27.00
N TYR A 39 -15.90 -25.02 25.75
CA TYR A 39 -16.47 -26.11 24.96
C TYR A 39 -16.26 -27.48 25.63
N PHE A 40 -15.04 -27.79 26.07
CA PHE A 40 -14.77 -29.04 26.77
C PHE A 40 -15.38 -29.12 28.17
N SER A 41 -15.73 -27.98 28.77
CA SER A 41 -16.31 -27.90 30.11
C SER A 41 -17.85 -27.80 30.12
N SER A 42 -18.48 -27.60 28.95
CA SER A 42 -19.93 -27.44 28.81
C SER A 42 -20.65 -28.78 28.80
N GLU A 43 -21.83 -28.83 29.42
CA GLU A 43 -22.75 -29.97 29.33
C GLU A 43 -23.39 -30.07 27.94
N ASP A 44 -23.65 -28.92 27.31
CA ASP A 44 -24.10 -28.83 25.91
C ASP A 44 -23.09 -27.99 25.10
N GLN A 45 -22.37 -28.69 24.23
CA GLN A 45 -21.32 -28.15 23.38
C GLN A 45 -21.88 -27.39 22.18
N VAL A 46 -23.01 -27.83 21.64
CA VAL A 46 -23.60 -27.25 20.43
C VAL A 46 -24.26 -25.93 20.79
N ASP A 47 -25.01 -25.91 21.90
CA ASP A 47 -25.65 -24.70 22.40
C ASP A 47 -24.61 -23.62 22.77
N LEU A 48 -23.47 -24.00 23.36
CA LEU A 48 -22.39 -23.04 23.64
C LEU A 48 -21.89 -22.34 22.36
N VAL A 49 -21.60 -23.09 21.30
CA VAL A 49 -21.07 -22.51 20.05
C VAL A 49 -22.14 -21.61 19.41
N HIS A 50 -23.39 -22.05 19.42
CA HIS A 50 -24.52 -21.27 18.92
C HIS A 50 -24.70 -19.95 19.71
N ASP A 51 -24.58 -20.00 21.04
CA ASP A 51 -24.69 -18.81 21.90
C ASP A 51 -23.54 -17.82 21.67
N LEU A 52 -22.32 -18.31 21.52
CA LEU A 52 -21.16 -17.47 21.19
C LEU A 52 -21.33 -16.78 19.82
N MET A 53 -21.84 -17.53 18.83
CA MET A 53 -22.14 -16.98 17.51
C MET A 53 -23.21 -15.88 17.60
N ASN A 54 -24.33 -16.13 18.30
CA ASN A 54 -25.41 -15.16 18.46
C ASN A 54 -24.95 -13.88 19.18
N GLN A 55 -24.18 -14.01 20.26
CA GLN A 55 -23.61 -12.86 20.96
C GLN A 55 -22.71 -12.02 20.05
N THR A 56 -21.88 -12.69 19.25
CA THR A 56 -20.97 -12.02 18.31
C THR A 56 -21.75 -11.34 17.18
N THR A 57 -22.79 -11.97 16.64
CA THR A 57 -23.69 -11.38 15.65
C THR A 57 -24.44 -10.16 16.20
N GLN A 58 -24.86 -10.18 17.47
CA GLN A 58 -25.47 -9.00 18.09
C GLN A 58 -24.46 -7.84 18.16
N SER A 59 -23.24 -8.10 18.62
CA SER A 59 -22.17 -7.09 18.67
C SER A 59 -21.78 -6.57 17.28
N TYR A 60 -21.84 -7.44 16.26
CA TYR A 60 -21.64 -7.07 14.87
C TYR A 60 -22.65 -6.02 14.42
N HIS A 61 -23.95 -6.24 14.66
CA HIS A 61 -24.98 -5.28 14.25
C HIS A 61 -24.81 -3.91 14.90
N ASP A 62 -24.45 -3.87 16.19
CA ASP A 62 -24.22 -2.63 16.91
C ASP A 62 -23.04 -1.83 16.32
N ASN A 63 -21.93 -2.51 15.95
CA ASN A 63 -20.75 -1.85 15.39
C ASN A 63 -20.84 -1.58 13.88
N MET A 64 -21.66 -2.35 13.16
CA MET A 64 -21.96 -2.10 11.75
C MET A 64 -22.64 -0.75 11.56
N GLU A 65 -23.62 -0.42 12.39
CA GLU A 65 -24.26 0.89 12.36
C GLU A 65 -23.29 2.02 12.74
N LEU A 66 -22.36 1.77 13.67
CA LEU A 66 -21.31 2.73 14.00
C LEU A 66 -20.37 2.99 12.82
N ALA A 67 -19.88 1.95 12.16
CA ALA A 67 -18.97 2.07 11.01
C ALA A 67 -19.66 2.73 9.80
N LYS A 68 -20.92 2.39 9.55
CA LYS A 68 -21.69 2.91 8.42
C LYS A 68 -22.05 4.39 8.57
N ASN A 69 -22.40 4.82 9.78
CA ASN A 69 -22.84 6.20 10.04
C ASN A 69 -21.72 7.12 10.54
N ALA A 70 -20.47 6.63 10.61
CA ALA A 70 -19.34 7.43 11.04
C ALA A 70 -19.10 8.61 10.09
N SER A 71 -18.94 9.81 10.66
CA SER A 71 -18.77 11.04 9.88
C SER A 71 -17.36 11.16 9.32
N ILE A 72 -17.27 11.48 8.03
CA ILE A 72 -16.03 11.81 7.34
C ILE A 72 -16.00 13.33 7.15
N ASN A 73 -15.08 14.00 7.82
CA ASN A 73 -14.93 15.46 7.81
C ASN A 73 -13.63 15.93 7.13
N GLY A 74 -12.79 14.99 6.68
CA GLY A 74 -11.46 15.25 6.16
C GLY A 74 -10.71 13.94 5.88
N MET A 75 -9.44 14.04 5.51
CA MET A 75 -8.64 12.89 5.07
C MET A 75 -8.29 11.90 6.17
N VAL A 76 -8.13 12.36 7.41
CA VAL A 76 -7.82 11.45 8.52
C VAL A 76 -9.05 10.65 8.91
N THR A 77 -10.22 11.30 9.02
CA THR A 77 -11.45 10.58 9.28
C THR A 77 -11.83 9.68 8.11
N LEU A 78 -11.61 10.09 6.84
CA LEU A 78 -11.80 9.21 5.68
C LEU A 78 -11.03 7.90 5.82
N GLN A 79 -9.74 7.99 6.15
CA GLN A 79 -8.89 6.82 6.38
C GLN A 79 -9.40 5.96 7.54
N CYS A 80 -9.71 6.58 8.68
CA CYS A 80 -10.16 5.85 9.87
C CYS A 80 -11.54 5.18 9.67
N VAL A 81 -12.48 5.86 9.00
CA VAL A 81 -13.79 5.31 8.66
C VAL A 81 -13.65 4.20 7.63
N GLY A 82 -12.83 4.38 6.59
CA GLY A 82 -12.53 3.33 5.62
C GLY A 82 -11.99 2.07 6.27
N ALA A 83 -11.01 2.21 7.17
CA ALA A 83 -10.49 1.07 7.94
C ALA A 83 -11.56 0.42 8.82
N ALA A 84 -12.36 1.20 9.54
CA ALA A 84 -13.45 0.68 10.36
C ALA A 84 -14.49 -0.10 9.53
N GLN A 85 -14.86 0.42 8.36
CA GLN A 85 -15.77 -0.23 7.42
C GLN A 85 -15.18 -1.54 6.87
N GLN A 86 -13.89 -1.56 6.49
CA GLN A 86 -13.23 -2.82 6.10
C GLN A 86 -13.26 -3.86 7.23
N ARG A 87 -12.99 -3.46 8.49
CA ARG A 87 -13.01 -4.39 9.62
C ARG A 87 -14.38 -4.99 9.88
N ILE A 88 -15.47 -4.22 9.75
CA ILE A 88 -16.80 -4.80 9.92
C ILE A 88 -17.16 -5.74 8.77
N ASN A 89 -16.74 -5.45 7.53
CA ASN A 89 -16.97 -6.35 6.40
C ASN A 89 -16.15 -7.64 6.52
N GLU A 90 -14.91 -7.56 7.00
CA GLU A 90 -14.12 -8.74 7.36
C GLU A 90 -14.81 -9.58 8.45
N ALA A 91 -15.37 -8.94 9.48
CA ALA A 91 -16.12 -9.65 10.51
C ALA A 91 -17.36 -10.38 9.97
N ALA A 92 -18.06 -9.80 8.99
CA ALA A 92 -19.18 -10.44 8.32
C ALA A 92 -18.75 -11.73 7.60
N SER A 93 -17.60 -11.70 6.91
CA SER A 93 -17.02 -12.89 6.28
C SER A 93 -16.69 -13.98 7.29
N TYR A 94 -16.01 -13.64 8.39
CA TYR A 94 -15.70 -14.62 9.45
C TYR A 94 -16.94 -15.18 10.15
N LEU A 95 -18.01 -14.38 10.35
CA LEU A 95 -19.28 -14.89 10.87
C LEU A 95 -19.95 -15.86 9.90
N SER A 96 -19.91 -15.57 8.60
CA SER A 96 -20.43 -16.45 7.55
C SER A 96 -19.68 -17.79 7.52
N GLU A 97 -18.35 -17.74 7.61
CA GLU A 97 -17.50 -18.94 7.71
C GLU A 97 -17.75 -19.70 9.00
N ALA A 98 -17.88 -19.02 10.14
CA ALA A 98 -18.21 -19.64 11.43
C ALA A 98 -19.53 -20.41 11.36
N ASN A 99 -20.56 -19.80 10.78
CA ASN A 99 -21.86 -20.44 10.59
C ASN A 99 -21.76 -21.66 9.65
N THR A 100 -20.99 -21.55 8.57
CA THR A 100 -20.74 -22.67 7.66
C THR A 100 -20.05 -23.84 8.36
N SER A 101 -19.00 -23.57 9.14
CA SER A 101 -18.30 -24.59 9.94
C SER A 101 -19.20 -25.20 11.01
N PHE A 102 -20.02 -24.39 11.69
CA PHE A 102 -21.00 -24.86 12.67
C PHE A 102 -22.00 -25.85 12.06
N LEU A 103 -22.58 -25.52 10.91
CA LEU A 103 -23.53 -26.39 10.19
C LEU A 103 -22.88 -27.71 9.72
N ASN A 104 -21.58 -27.69 9.48
CA ASN A 104 -20.79 -28.88 9.13
C ASN A 104 -20.26 -29.65 10.35
N ALA A 105 -20.66 -29.27 11.56
CA ALA A 105 -20.17 -29.80 12.84
C ALA A 105 -18.64 -29.65 13.04
N ASP A 106 -18.00 -28.72 12.32
CA ASP A 106 -16.62 -28.31 12.54
C ASP A 106 -16.59 -27.18 13.58
N TYR A 107 -16.83 -27.55 14.83
CA TYR A 107 -16.97 -26.58 15.91
C TYR A 107 -15.68 -25.83 16.22
N PHE A 108 -14.50 -26.40 15.96
CA PHE A 108 -13.25 -25.72 16.29
C PHE A 108 -12.94 -24.63 15.28
N THR A 109 -13.14 -24.89 13.99
CA THR A 109 -13.07 -23.83 12.98
C THR A 109 -14.14 -22.76 13.23
N ALA A 110 -15.36 -23.16 13.62
CA ALA A 110 -16.40 -22.21 14.00
C ALA A 110 -15.97 -21.31 15.17
N LEU A 111 -15.44 -21.89 16.26
CA LEU A 111 -14.98 -21.14 17.42
C LEU A 111 -13.80 -20.20 17.10
N TYR A 112 -12.88 -20.62 16.22
CA TYR A 112 -11.78 -19.77 15.76
C TYR A 112 -12.32 -18.58 14.95
N ASN A 113 -13.23 -18.83 14.00
CA ASN A 113 -13.84 -17.77 13.20
C ASN A 113 -14.70 -16.82 14.02
N ILE A 114 -15.40 -17.32 15.07
CA ILE A 114 -16.10 -16.47 16.04
C ILE A 114 -15.10 -15.56 16.78
N ALA A 115 -13.97 -16.10 17.25
CA ALA A 115 -12.94 -15.30 17.91
C ALA A 115 -12.37 -14.22 16.98
N PHE A 116 -12.11 -14.58 15.72
CA PHE A 116 -11.62 -13.63 14.72
C PHE A 116 -12.63 -12.52 14.43
N ALA A 117 -13.89 -12.89 14.18
CA ALA A 117 -14.97 -11.94 13.93
C ALA A 117 -15.13 -10.96 15.09
N ARG A 118 -15.10 -11.47 16.33
CA ARG A 118 -15.17 -10.65 17.55
C ARG A 118 -14.09 -9.58 17.56
N GLU A 119 -12.83 -9.95 17.36
CA GLU A 119 -11.73 -8.99 17.39
C GLU A 119 -11.85 -7.96 16.26
N ARG A 120 -12.32 -8.36 15.08
CA ARG A 120 -12.61 -7.42 13.98
C ARG A 120 -13.71 -6.42 14.35
N ILE A 121 -14.79 -6.89 14.97
CA ILE A 121 -15.88 -6.05 15.48
C ILE A 121 -15.36 -5.05 16.52
N GLU A 122 -14.60 -5.51 17.51
CA GLU A 122 -14.06 -4.65 18.57
C GLU A 122 -13.08 -3.59 18.00
N SER A 123 -12.35 -3.92 16.93
CA SER A 123 -11.41 -2.99 16.29
C SER A 123 -12.07 -1.81 15.54
N VAL A 124 -13.37 -1.87 15.26
CA VAL A 124 -14.12 -0.78 14.59
C VAL A 124 -14.00 0.52 15.38
N GLN A 125 -14.31 0.48 16.68
CA GLN A 125 -14.25 1.66 17.53
C GLN A 125 -12.82 2.18 17.70
N TRP A 126 -11.84 1.27 17.76
CA TRP A 126 -10.44 1.65 17.83
C TRP A 126 -10.04 2.51 16.62
N TRP A 127 -10.37 2.07 15.40
CA TRP A 127 -10.10 2.83 14.19
C TRP A 127 -10.82 4.18 14.17
N LEU A 128 -12.11 4.22 14.51
CA LEU A 128 -12.85 5.48 14.57
C LEU A 128 -12.23 6.47 15.56
N ASN A 129 -11.74 5.96 16.71
CA ASN A 129 -11.14 6.79 17.75
C ASN A 129 -9.74 7.30 17.40
N ILE A 130 -8.98 6.64 16.50
CA ILE A 130 -7.66 7.11 16.04
C ILE A 130 -7.75 8.52 15.46
N SER A 131 -8.85 8.89 14.82
CA SER A 131 -9.02 10.21 14.22
C SER A 131 -9.05 11.36 15.25
N THR A 132 -9.50 11.09 16.49
CA THR A 132 -9.74 12.09 17.55
C THR A 132 -8.56 13.03 17.86
N PRO A 133 -7.31 12.55 18.03
CA PRO A 133 -6.16 13.41 18.30
C PRO A 133 -5.65 14.20 17.08
N PHE A 134 -6.07 13.87 15.86
CA PHE A 134 -5.58 14.52 14.64
C PHE A 134 -6.45 15.73 14.27
N HIS A 135 -5.80 16.75 13.71
CA HIS A 135 -6.53 17.79 13.00
C HIS A 135 -6.91 17.23 11.63
N ASP A 136 -8.21 17.14 11.40
CA ASP A 136 -8.71 16.66 10.12
C ASP A 136 -8.62 17.77 9.09
N SER A 137 -8.00 17.47 7.95
CA SER A 137 -7.73 18.44 6.88
C SER A 137 -8.18 17.87 5.53
N GLY A 138 -8.40 18.78 4.58
CA GLY A 138 -8.95 18.46 3.28
C GLY A 138 -10.48 18.45 3.26
N ASP A 139 -11.05 18.85 2.14
CA ASP A 139 -12.49 18.89 1.93
C ASP A 139 -12.90 17.62 1.18
N VAL A 140 -13.63 16.74 1.87
CA VAL A 140 -14.18 15.50 1.30
C VAL A 140 -15.64 15.39 1.64
N ASN A 141 -16.40 14.87 0.70
CA ASN A 141 -17.80 14.54 0.89
C ASN A 141 -18.10 13.18 0.28
N GLU A 142 -19.27 12.63 0.63
CA GLU A 142 -19.67 11.30 0.19
C GLU A 142 -19.63 11.13 -1.32
N THR A 143 -20.16 12.10 -2.09
CA THR A 143 -20.16 12.04 -3.56
C THR A 143 -18.74 11.90 -4.11
N MET A 144 -17.79 12.67 -3.57
CA MET A 144 -16.39 12.59 -3.97
C MET A 144 -15.78 11.23 -3.65
N ILE A 145 -16.05 10.67 -2.47
CA ILE A 145 -15.54 9.36 -2.05
C ILE A 145 -16.13 8.25 -2.94
N THR A 146 -17.44 8.28 -3.18
CA THR A 146 -18.14 7.37 -4.07
C THR A 146 -17.55 7.41 -5.48
N THR A 147 -17.34 8.61 -6.05
CA THR A 147 -16.75 8.76 -7.39
C THR A 147 -15.30 8.25 -7.43
N LEU A 148 -14.48 8.58 -6.43
CA LEU A 148 -13.11 8.07 -6.38
C LEU A 148 -13.08 6.54 -6.26
N ALA A 149 -13.97 5.96 -5.46
CA ALA A 149 -14.07 4.50 -5.33
C ALA A 149 -14.38 3.85 -6.69
N GLU A 150 -15.31 4.42 -7.46
CA GLU A 150 -15.66 3.97 -8.82
C GLU A 150 -14.47 4.09 -9.79
N GLU A 151 -13.80 5.25 -9.81
CA GLU A 151 -12.63 5.47 -10.67
C GLU A 151 -11.51 4.45 -10.39
N TYR A 152 -11.18 4.24 -9.11
CA TYR A 152 -10.14 3.28 -8.74
C TYR A 152 -10.57 1.81 -8.88
N LEU A 153 -11.87 1.50 -8.79
CA LEU A 153 -12.41 0.19 -9.16
C LEU A 153 -12.22 -0.09 -10.65
N ASP A 154 -12.48 0.91 -11.50
CA ASP A 154 -12.28 0.82 -12.95
C ASP A 154 -10.79 0.68 -13.29
N ASP A 155 -9.91 1.44 -12.61
CA ASP A 155 -8.46 1.32 -12.78
C ASP A 155 -7.96 -0.06 -12.35
N ALA A 156 -8.42 -0.57 -11.20
CA ALA A 156 -8.07 -1.91 -10.73
C ALA A 156 -8.55 -2.98 -11.73
N GLN A 157 -9.76 -2.87 -12.26
CA GLN A 157 -10.31 -3.81 -13.25
C GLN A 157 -9.51 -3.80 -14.56
N GLN A 158 -9.06 -2.63 -15.01
CA GLN A 158 -8.19 -2.48 -16.19
C GLN A 158 -6.81 -3.12 -15.95
N ALA A 159 -6.19 -2.84 -14.79
CA ALA A 159 -4.92 -3.43 -14.41
C ALA A 159 -4.99 -4.95 -14.29
N ILE A 160 -6.08 -5.50 -13.73
CA ILE A 160 -6.36 -6.95 -13.69
C ILE A 160 -6.44 -7.51 -15.10
N THR A 161 -7.22 -6.88 -15.99
CA THR A 161 -7.42 -7.37 -17.36
C THR A 161 -6.09 -7.42 -18.11
N TYR A 162 -5.31 -6.35 -18.01
CA TYR A 162 -4.00 -6.28 -18.64
C TYR A 162 -3.04 -7.33 -18.08
N SER A 163 -2.96 -7.45 -16.75
CA SER A 163 -2.07 -8.41 -16.08
C SER A 163 -2.45 -9.85 -16.40
N GLN A 164 -3.75 -10.17 -16.45
CA GLN A 164 -4.26 -11.48 -16.83
C GLN A 164 -3.80 -11.87 -18.24
N ILE A 165 -3.96 -10.98 -19.22
CA ILE A 165 -3.53 -11.26 -20.61
C ILE A 165 -2.05 -11.59 -20.66
N ILE A 166 -1.20 -10.78 -20.03
CA ILE A 166 0.26 -10.99 -20.06
C ILE A 166 0.65 -12.28 -19.32
N ILE A 167 0.08 -12.52 -18.14
CA ILE A 167 0.37 -13.72 -17.33
C ILE A 167 -0.07 -14.99 -18.08
N ASP A 168 -1.23 -14.96 -18.76
CA ASP A 168 -1.72 -16.07 -19.57
C ASP A 168 -0.83 -16.31 -20.80
N GLU A 169 -0.40 -15.26 -21.50
CA GLU A 169 0.54 -15.35 -22.63
C GLU A 169 1.89 -15.97 -22.21
N MET A 170 2.30 -15.73 -20.95
CA MET A 170 3.49 -16.34 -20.35
C MET A 170 3.26 -17.77 -19.86
N GLY A 171 2.00 -18.26 -19.84
CA GLY A 171 1.64 -19.56 -19.32
C GLY A 171 1.89 -19.69 -17.81
N GLN A 172 1.77 -18.59 -17.07
CA GLN A 172 2.00 -18.51 -15.63
C GLN A 172 0.69 -18.28 -14.85
N THR A 173 0.77 -18.32 -13.53
CA THR A 173 -0.30 -17.97 -12.61
C THR A 173 0.22 -17.00 -11.55
N SER A 174 -0.63 -16.13 -11.02
CA SER A 174 -0.25 -15.17 -9.97
C SER A 174 -1.31 -15.12 -8.88
N GLU A 175 -0.90 -15.37 -7.63
CA GLU A 175 -1.78 -15.22 -6.46
C GLU A 175 -2.24 -13.77 -6.31
N TYR A 176 -1.37 -12.79 -6.58
CA TYR A 176 -1.74 -11.38 -6.56
C TYR A 176 -2.87 -11.04 -7.52
N LEU A 177 -2.92 -11.71 -8.68
CA LEU A 177 -3.98 -11.49 -9.66
C LEU A 177 -5.32 -12.05 -9.16
N SER A 178 -5.30 -13.26 -8.60
CA SER A 178 -6.48 -13.88 -7.97
C SER A 178 -7.00 -13.02 -6.81
N ASP A 179 -6.10 -12.55 -5.95
CA ASP A 179 -6.43 -11.66 -4.85
C ASP A 179 -7.03 -10.34 -5.34
N ALA A 180 -6.44 -9.72 -6.36
CA ALA A 180 -6.95 -8.48 -6.95
C ALA A 180 -8.37 -8.66 -7.50
N GLN A 181 -8.66 -9.79 -8.16
CA GLN A 181 -10.00 -10.12 -8.63
C GLN A 181 -11.00 -10.22 -7.48
N SER A 182 -10.63 -10.91 -6.39
CA SER A 182 -11.47 -11.03 -5.19
C SER A 182 -11.72 -9.67 -4.52
N LEU A 183 -10.67 -8.84 -4.41
CA LEU A 183 -10.75 -7.51 -3.82
C LEU A 183 -11.66 -6.58 -4.64
N VAL A 184 -11.60 -6.60 -5.98
CA VAL A 184 -12.52 -5.80 -6.82
C VAL A 184 -13.98 -6.22 -6.59
N GLN A 185 -14.27 -7.52 -6.51
CA GLN A 185 -15.65 -7.97 -6.25
C GLN A 185 -16.12 -7.54 -4.86
N THR A 186 -15.24 -7.64 -3.87
CA THR A 186 -15.52 -7.19 -2.49
C THR A 186 -15.81 -5.69 -2.47
N ALA A 187 -14.90 -4.87 -3.00
CA ALA A 187 -15.04 -3.42 -3.03
C ALA A 187 -16.27 -2.94 -3.82
N ARG A 188 -16.66 -3.64 -4.91
CA ARG A 188 -17.94 -3.37 -5.60
C ARG A 188 -19.13 -3.62 -4.69
N SER A 189 -19.15 -4.75 -3.98
CA SER A 189 -20.22 -5.05 -3.03
C SER A 189 -20.26 -4.04 -1.88
N GLU A 190 -19.11 -3.61 -1.37
CA GLU A 190 -19.01 -2.58 -0.34
C GLU A 190 -19.61 -1.26 -0.83
N GLN A 191 -19.27 -0.84 -2.04
CA GLN A 191 -19.82 0.36 -2.69
C GLN A 191 -21.35 0.27 -2.81
N GLU A 192 -21.87 -0.84 -3.33
CA GLU A 192 -23.31 -1.07 -3.49
C GLU A 192 -24.07 -1.05 -2.15
N ASN A 193 -23.40 -1.46 -1.08
CA ASN A 193 -23.96 -1.48 0.27
C ASN A 193 -23.80 -0.16 1.04
N GLY A 194 -23.22 0.86 0.41
CA GLY A 194 -23.02 2.20 0.98
C GLY A 194 -21.78 2.33 1.88
N TYR A 195 -20.78 1.47 1.68
CA TYR A 195 -19.47 1.55 2.35
C TYR A 195 -18.41 2.13 1.41
N SER A 196 -18.64 3.34 0.90
CA SER A 196 -17.79 3.93 -0.14
C SER A 196 -16.34 4.16 0.29
N ALA A 197 -16.08 4.43 1.58
CA ALA A 197 -14.71 4.56 2.07
C ALA A 197 -13.99 3.20 2.07
N ALA A 198 -14.63 2.11 2.52
CA ALA A 198 -14.06 0.77 2.39
C ALA A 198 -13.82 0.39 0.92
N ALA A 199 -14.79 0.65 0.05
CA ALA A 199 -14.66 0.38 -1.38
C ALA A 199 -13.47 1.11 -2.01
N LEU A 200 -13.23 2.36 -1.64
CA LEU A 200 -12.07 3.14 -2.07
C LEU A 200 -10.75 2.51 -1.64
N PHE A 201 -10.61 2.15 -0.36
CA PHE A 201 -9.37 1.53 0.14
C PHE A 201 -9.19 0.09 -0.36
N GLY A 202 -10.28 -0.65 -0.59
CA GLY A 202 -10.26 -1.97 -1.19
C GLY A 202 -9.85 -1.93 -2.67
N SER A 203 -10.30 -0.93 -3.42
CA SER A 203 -9.92 -0.75 -4.83
C SER A 203 -8.45 -0.34 -4.97
N PHE A 204 -7.91 0.46 -4.05
CA PHE A 204 -6.47 0.72 -3.95
C PHE A 204 -5.66 -0.56 -3.76
N GLU A 205 -6.06 -1.44 -2.83
CA GLU A 205 -5.36 -2.70 -2.59
C GLU A 205 -5.44 -3.61 -3.83
N ALA A 206 -6.62 -3.69 -4.46
CA ALA A 206 -6.82 -4.45 -5.68
C ALA A 206 -5.91 -3.95 -6.82
N LEU A 207 -5.84 -2.64 -7.03
CA LEU A 207 -4.96 -2.02 -8.03
C LEU A 207 -3.48 -2.32 -7.75
N VAL A 208 -3.06 -2.23 -6.49
CA VAL A 208 -1.69 -2.58 -6.08
C VAL A 208 -1.38 -4.04 -6.39
N LYS A 209 -2.24 -4.98 -6.00
CA LYS A 209 -2.02 -6.41 -6.25
C LYS A 209 -2.06 -6.73 -7.75
N ALA A 210 -2.94 -6.09 -8.52
CA ALA A 210 -2.99 -6.25 -9.97
C ALA A 210 -1.66 -5.81 -10.61
N ASN A 211 -1.14 -4.63 -10.25
CA ASN A 211 0.13 -4.14 -10.77
C ASN A 211 1.33 -5.01 -10.33
N LEU A 212 1.33 -5.49 -9.08
CA LEU A 212 2.37 -6.38 -8.56
C LEU A 212 2.35 -7.75 -9.24
N ALA A 213 1.19 -8.26 -9.64
CA ALA A 213 1.09 -9.51 -10.39
C ALA A 213 1.96 -9.48 -11.65
N LEU A 214 2.02 -8.33 -12.33
CA LEU A 214 2.88 -8.12 -13.49
C LEU A 214 4.32 -7.77 -13.10
N GLU A 215 4.53 -6.85 -12.14
CA GLU A 215 5.86 -6.39 -11.74
C GLU A 215 6.73 -7.52 -11.15
N LEU A 216 6.11 -8.51 -10.51
CA LEU A 216 6.78 -9.57 -9.77
C LEU A 216 6.81 -10.92 -10.49
N VAL A 217 6.52 -10.92 -11.80
CA VAL A 217 6.53 -12.15 -12.61
C VAL A 217 7.90 -12.84 -12.68
N ASP A 218 8.99 -12.08 -12.51
CA ASP A 218 10.37 -12.55 -12.38
C ASP A 218 10.85 -12.66 -10.92
N GLY A 219 9.92 -12.54 -9.96
CA GLY A 219 10.16 -12.66 -8.53
C GLY A 219 10.41 -11.33 -7.81
N VAL A 220 10.48 -11.43 -6.48
CA VAL A 220 10.75 -10.30 -5.58
C VAL A 220 12.24 -10.20 -5.31
N THR A 221 12.76 -8.97 -5.38
CA THR A 221 14.15 -8.66 -5.07
C THR A 221 14.23 -7.55 -4.04
N THR A 222 15.30 -7.54 -3.25
CA THR A 222 15.55 -6.47 -2.27
C THR A 222 15.50 -5.08 -2.92
N ASP A 223 16.00 -4.93 -4.14
CA ASP A 223 15.96 -3.65 -4.87
C ASP A 223 14.52 -3.21 -5.18
N LYS A 224 13.62 -4.12 -5.54
CA LYS A 224 12.20 -3.80 -5.76
C LYS A 224 11.52 -3.36 -4.46
N VAL A 225 11.79 -4.07 -3.37
CA VAL A 225 11.26 -3.73 -2.03
C VAL A 225 11.76 -2.36 -1.58
N GLU A 226 13.07 -2.09 -1.70
CA GLU A 226 13.65 -0.81 -1.30
C GLU A 226 13.16 0.36 -2.16
N ARG A 227 12.89 0.14 -3.45
CA ARG A 227 12.24 1.14 -4.30
C ARG A 227 10.82 1.42 -3.83
N ALA A 228 10.01 0.39 -3.59
CA ALA A 228 8.64 0.57 -3.09
C ALA A 228 8.63 1.29 -1.73
N ARG A 229 9.53 0.92 -0.82
CA ARG A 229 9.73 1.60 0.47
C ARG A 229 10.12 3.07 0.27
N GLY A 230 11.03 3.36 -0.65
CA GLY A 230 11.44 4.73 -0.97
C GLY A 230 10.28 5.58 -1.51
N GLN A 231 9.45 5.02 -2.38
CA GLN A 231 8.28 5.69 -2.96
C GLN A 231 7.22 5.97 -1.90
N ALA A 232 6.86 4.97 -1.09
CA ALA A 232 5.92 5.14 0.01
C ALA A 232 6.35 6.25 0.99
N SER A 233 7.64 6.26 1.37
CA SER A 233 8.19 7.30 2.24
C SER A 233 8.12 8.70 1.60
N ALA A 234 8.38 8.82 0.30
CA ALA A 234 8.26 10.07 -0.43
C ALA A 234 6.79 10.55 -0.47
N SER A 235 5.85 9.69 -0.85
CA SER A 235 4.42 10.03 -0.91
C SER A 235 3.86 10.42 0.45
N ILE A 236 4.24 9.75 1.54
CA ILE A 236 3.89 10.15 2.92
C ILE A 236 4.43 11.55 3.24
N THR A 237 5.69 11.81 2.90
CA THR A 237 6.33 13.13 3.15
C THR A 237 5.64 14.24 2.37
N GLU A 238 5.30 13.98 1.10
CA GLU A 238 4.61 14.92 0.23
C GLU A 238 3.18 15.20 0.72
N SER A 239 2.45 14.17 1.19
CA SER A 239 1.13 14.33 1.81
C SER A 239 1.19 15.22 3.06
N ARG A 240 2.18 15.00 3.93
CA ARG A 240 2.42 15.83 5.12
C ARG A 240 2.79 17.28 4.81
N THR A 241 3.49 17.50 3.70
CA THR A 241 3.91 18.84 3.26
C THR A 241 2.71 19.72 2.87
N ILE A 242 1.59 19.12 2.46
CA ILE A 242 0.34 19.83 2.16
C ILE A 242 -0.66 19.79 3.32
N GLY A 243 -0.23 19.37 4.51
CA GLY A 243 -1.04 19.36 5.73
C GLY A 243 -1.95 18.15 5.91
N ILE A 244 -1.79 17.09 5.12
CA ILE A 244 -2.55 15.85 5.25
C ILE A 244 -1.73 14.84 6.04
N GLU A 245 -2.31 14.22 7.06
CA GLU A 245 -1.67 13.11 7.75
C GLU A 245 -2.19 11.76 7.21
N PRO A 246 -1.35 10.99 6.49
CA PRO A 246 -1.78 9.73 5.92
C PRO A 246 -1.60 8.59 6.93
N VAL A 247 -2.39 8.62 8.01
CA VAL A 247 -2.31 7.67 9.16
C VAL A 247 -2.28 6.19 8.72
N LEU A 248 -3.12 5.82 7.74
CA LEU A 248 -3.14 4.44 7.22
C LEU A 248 -1.88 4.12 6.41
N ALA A 249 -1.42 5.04 5.57
CA ALA A 249 -0.19 4.83 4.81
C ALA A 249 1.01 4.62 5.73
N VAL A 250 1.10 5.41 6.80
CA VAL A 250 2.16 5.29 7.80
C VAL A 250 2.09 3.95 8.52
N SER A 251 0.89 3.53 8.91
CA SER A 251 0.64 2.22 9.53
C SER A 251 1.11 1.07 8.64
N TYR A 252 0.73 1.08 7.36
CA TYR A 252 1.13 0.03 6.41
C TYR A 252 2.61 0.13 6.03
N TYR A 253 3.18 1.33 5.95
CA TYR A 253 4.62 1.51 5.75
C TYR A 253 5.43 0.90 6.90
N GLU A 254 5.02 1.18 8.13
CA GLU A 254 5.62 0.61 9.34
C GLU A 254 5.49 -0.92 9.36
N TYR A 255 4.31 -1.44 9.05
CA TYR A 255 4.09 -2.89 8.98
C TYR A 255 4.98 -3.55 7.91
N GLY A 256 5.09 -2.94 6.74
CA GLY A 256 5.99 -3.37 5.67
C GLY A 256 7.45 -3.42 6.12
N GLN A 257 7.91 -2.48 6.96
CA GLN A 257 9.25 -2.53 7.55
C GLN A 257 9.44 -3.72 8.48
N SER A 258 8.48 -3.99 9.35
CA SER A 258 8.56 -5.16 10.24
C SER A 258 8.62 -6.47 9.45
N LEU A 259 7.80 -6.62 8.40
CA LEU A 259 7.81 -7.79 7.53
C LEU A 259 9.12 -7.95 6.76
N ALA A 260 9.70 -6.84 6.26
CA ALA A 260 10.99 -6.87 5.59
C ALA A 260 12.11 -7.32 6.55
N ASN A 261 12.08 -6.87 7.81
CA ASN A 261 13.02 -7.31 8.85
C ASN A 261 12.86 -8.79 9.19
N GLU A 262 11.62 -9.30 9.15
CA GLU A 262 11.30 -10.73 9.28
C GLU A 262 11.55 -11.54 7.98
N SER A 263 12.21 -10.94 6.96
CA SER A 263 12.51 -11.56 5.65
C SER A 263 11.29 -11.94 4.80
N SER A 264 10.12 -11.37 5.10
CA SER A 264 8.87 -11.56 4.34
C SER A 264 8.72 -10.52 3.23
N LEU A 265 9.67 -10.54 2.28
CA LEU A 265 9.80 -9.51 1.25
C LEU A 265 8.58 -9.41 0.32
N ASP A 266 7.97 -10.54 -0.02
CA ASP A 266 6.79 -10.62 -0.89
C ASP A 266 5.60 -9.88 -0.28
N THR A 267 5.40 -10.01 1.02
CA THR A 267 4.32 -9.30 1.71
C THR A 267 4.70 -7.85 1.98
N ALA A 268 5.96 -7.57 2.33
CA ALA A 268 6.44 -6.22 2.60
C ALA A 268 6.24 -5.27 1.41
N ILE A 269 6.51 -5.73 0.17
CA ILE A 269 6.35 -4.89 -1.02
C ILE A 269 4.88 -4.50 -1.26
N VAL A 270 3.92 -5.38 -0.98
CA VAL A 270 2.48 -5.07 -1.07
C VAL A 270 2.15 -3.91 -0.14
N TYR A 271 2.57 -3.99 1.13
CA TYR A 271 2.30 -2.95 2.11
C TYR A 271 2.96 -1.61 1.78
N TYR A 272 4.18 -1.61 1.23
CA TYR A 272 4.80 -0.38 0.75
C TYR A 272 4.05 0.22 -0.44
N ARG A 273 3.68 -0.57 -1.44
CA ARG A 273 2.90 -0.09 -2.59
C ARG A 273 1.53 0.42 -2.18
N TYR A 274 0.91 -0.22 -1.21
CA TYR A 274 -0.38 0.20 -0.67
C TYR A 274 -0.28 1.52 0.10
N ALA A 275 0.74 1.65 0.95
CA ALA A 275 1.04 2.91 1.64
C ALA A 275 1.32 4.06 0.65
N ASP A 276 2.11 3.79 -0.40
CA ASP A 276 2.40 4.74 -1.47
C ASP A 276 1.11 5.23 -2.16
N LEU A 277 0.24 4.30 -2.56
CA LEU A 277 -1.00 4.63 -3.24
C LEU A 277 -1.97 5.41 -2.33
N ILE A 278 -2.14 5.01 -1.07
CA ILE A 278 -2.97 5.75 -0.11
C ILE A 278 -2.46 7.19 0.04
N ALA A 279 -1.18 7.36 0.36
CA ALA A 279 -0.61 8.69 0.58
C ALA A 279 -0.64 9.55 -0.69
N GLY A 280 -0.44 8.94 -1.86
CA GLY A 280 -0.52 9.59 -3.16
C GLY A 280 -1.94 10.06 -3.52
N ALA A 281 -2.93 9.17 -3.39
CA ALA A 281 -4.31 9.43 -3.75
C ALA A 281 -4.93 10.58 -2.92
N LEU A 282 -4.62 10.63 -1.62
CA LEU A 282 -5.10 11.69 -0.71
C LEU A 282 -4.61 13.10 -1.09
N ARG A 283 -3.63 13.24 -1.99
CA ARG A 283 -3.13 14.56 -2.43
C ARG A 283 -3.95 15.17 -3.56
N PHE A 284 -4.59 14.35 -4.39
CA PHE A 284 -5.34 14.84 -5.55
C PHE A 284 -6.68 15.47 -5.18
N THR A 285 -7.05 15.33 -3.91
CA THR A 285 -8.36 15.69 -3.37
C THR A 285 -8.35 17.03 -2.62
N THR A 286 -7.20 17.73 -2.53
CA THR A 286 -7.09 19.02 -1.80
C THR A 286 -6.31 20.09 -2.58
N PRO A 287 -6.76 21.37 -2.51
CA PRO A 287 -5.91 22.49 -2.88
C PRO A 287 -4.81 22.70 -1.82
N TYR A 288 -3.60 23.06 -2.27
CA TYR A 288 -2.41 23.29 -1.43
C TYR A 288 -2.73 24.14 -0.18
N GLY A 289 -2.66 23.51 1.01
CA GLY A 289 -2.76 24.16 2.32
C GLY A 289 -1.40 24.48 2.93
N VAL A 290 -1.37 25.42 3.88
CA VAL A 290 -0.19 25.82 4.66
C VAL A 290 -0.31 25.27 6.07
N ASP A 291 -0.37 23.95 6.24
CA ASP A 291 -0.42 23.32 7.56
C ASP A 291 0.65 22.23 7.68
N SER A 292 1.22 22.07 8.87
CA SER A 292 2.24 21.05 9.18
C SER A 292 1.62 19.89 9.98
N SER A 293 1.88 18.65 9.56
CA SER A 293 1.49 17.45 10.31
C SER A 293 2.15 17.38 11.71
N ARG A 294 1.46 16.76 12.67
CA ARG A 294 1.93 16.52 14.05
C ARG A 294 2.58 15.13 14.27
N TYR A 295 2.65 14.27 13.27
CA TYR A 295 3.14 12.89 13.45
C TYR A 295 4.67 12.79 13.37
N VAL A 296 5.28 12.16 14.36
CA VAL A 296 6.74 11.96 14.49
C VAL A 296 7.05 10.46 14.38
N GLY A 297 7.10 9.92 13.15
CA GLY A 297 7.41 8.49 12.97
C GLY A 297 7.90 8.10 11.59
N VAL A 298 8.36 9.08 10.80
CA VAL A 298 9.25 8.82 9.67
C VAL A 298 10.35 9.87 9.78
N PRO A 299 11.64 9.50 9.90
CA PRO A 299 12.72 10.48 9.93
C PRO A 299 12.65 11.36 8.69
N GLU A 300 12.85 12.68 8.83
CA GLU A 300 13.12 13.54 7.68
C GLU A 300 14.32 12.97 6.94
N LYS A 301 14.07 12.31 5.80
CA LYS A 301 15.13 12.13 4.82
C LYS A 301 15.42 13.53 4.30
N ASN A 302 16.66 14.01 4.49
CA ASN A 302 17.14 15.32 4.02
C ASN A 302 16.39 15.71 2.75
N PRO A 303 15.69 16.86 2.71
CA PRO A 303 14.82 17.19 1.60
C PRO A 303 15.62 17.02 0.31
N VAL A 304 15.19 16.07 -0.51
CA VAL A 304 15.55 16.12 -1.92
C VAL A 304 14.97 17.44 -2.37
N ILE A 305 15.84 18.40 -2.66
CA ILE A 305 15.51 19.75 -3.09
C ILE A 305 14.33 19.63 -4.05
N SER A 306 13.18 20.14 -3.65
CA SER A 306 11.98 20.16 -4.49
C SER A 306 12.37 20.88 -5.78
N TRP A 307 12.32 20.17 -6.91
CA TRP A 307 12.51 20.78 -8.21
C TRP A 307 11.30 21.66 -8.49
N ASP A 308 11.38 22.90 -8.04
CA ASP A 308 10.44 23.96 -8.34
C ASP A 308 10.53 24.29 -9.84
N PHE A 309 9.71 23.61 -10.64
CA PHE A 309 9.58 23.83 -12.09
C PHE A 309 8.74 25.08 -12.39
N GLY A 310 9.15 26.22 -11.84
CA GLY A 310 8.64 27.53 -12.23
C GLY A 310 9.32 28.04 -13.51
N PRO A 311 8.60 28.33 -14.62
CA PRO A 311 9.18 28.79 -15.88
C PRO A 311 9.90 30.16 -15.79
N THR A 312 9.75 30.87 -14.68
CA THR A 312 10.28 32.23 -14.48
C THR A 312 11.73 32.26 -13.95
N ARG A 313 12.25 31.16 -13.38
CA ARG A 313 13.58 31.16 -12.73
C ARG A 313 14.73 30.75 -13.66
N TYR A 314 14.44 30.11 -14.80
CA TYR A 314 15.46 29.61 -15.74
C TYR A 314 15.86 30.59 -16.85
N ILE A 315 15.24 31.78 -16.94
CA ILE A 315 15.65 32.81 -17.92
C ILE A 315 17.12 33.22 -17.71
N GLY A 316 17.58 33.29 -16.46
CA GLY A 316 18.98 33.60 -16.14
C GLY A 316 19.96 32.50 -16.55
N PHE A 317 19.60 31.23 -16.35
CA PHE A 317 20.42 30.09 -16.76
C PHE A 317 20.40 29.90 -18.28
N PHE A 318 19.28 30.14 -18.95
CA PHE A 318 19.18 30.08 -20.41
C PHE A 318 20.09 31.12 -21.08
N LEU A 319 20.17 32.34 -20.53
CA LEU A 319 21.13 33.36 -20.99
C LEU A 319 22.59 32.96 -20.71
N LEU A 320 22.87 32.35 -19.55
CA LEU A 320 24.22 31.86 -19.23
C LEU A 320 24.66 30.71 -20.15
N PHE A 321 23.78 29.73 -20.41
CA PHE A 321 24.05 28.61 -21.31
C PHE A 321 24.08 29.03 -22.79
N ALA A 322 23.28 30.02 -23.21
CA ALA A 322 23.38 30.61 -24.54
C ALA A 322 24.69 31.38 -24.74
N LEU A 323 25.21 32.03 -23.69
CA LEU A 323 26.46 32.79 -23.75
C LEU A 323 27.69 31.85 -23.71
N ILE A 324 27.67 30.80 -22.89
CA ILE A 324 28.70 29.75 -22.87
C ILE A 324 28.65 28.91 -24.16
N GLY A 325 27.45 28.54 -24.62
CA GLY A 325 27.24 27.82 -25.88
C GLY A 325 27.60 28.64 -27.13
N GLY A 326 27.37 29.96 -27.10
CA GLY A 326 27.79 30.88 -28.16
C GLY A 326 29.31 31.02 -28.25
N ILE A 327 30.01 31.10 -27.12
CA ILE A 327 31.49 31.20 -27.07
C ILE A 327 32.15 29.86 -27.44
N ALA A 328 31.62 28.74 -26.93
CA ALA A 328 32.10 27.40 -27.29
C ALA A 328 31.79 27.03 -28.74
N GLY A 329 30.62 27.42 -29.26
CA GLY A 329 30.21 27.20 -30.64
C GLY A 329 31.02 28.02 -31.66
N LEU A 330 31.35 29.28 -31.34
CA LEU A 330 32.25 30.09 -32.17
C LEU A 330 33.70 29.57 -32.14
N GLY A 331 34.19 29.11 -30.98
CA GLY A 331 35.51 28.50 -30.87
C GLY A 331 35.65 27.18 -31.65
N PHE A 332 34.63 26.31 -31.58
CA PHE A 332 34.61 25.04 -32.30
C PHE A 332 34.40 25.20 -33.81
N GLY A 333 33.60 26.21 -34.23
CA GLY A 333 33.41 26.56 -35.63
C GLY A 333 34.68 27.10 -36.30
N ILE A 334 35.48 27.91 -35.60
CA ILE A 334 36.77 28.42 -36.11
C ILE A 334 37.83 27.29 -36.16
N LEU A 335 37.82 26.37 -35.20
CA LEU A 335 38.68 25.18 -35.22
C LEU A 335 38.35 24.21 -36.36
N LEU A 336 37.06 23.97 -36.64
CA LEU A 336 36.63 23.14 -37.77
C LEU A 336 36.88 23.82 -39.13
N ALA A 337 36.72 25.15 -39.23
CA ALA A 337 37.06 25.89 -40.45
C ALA A 337 38.57 25.93 -40.74
N GLY A 338 39.42 25.89 -39.70
CA GLY A 338 40.88 25.81 -39.83
C GLY A 338 41.38 24.41 -40.22
N LEU A 339 40.67 23.35 -39.85
CA LEU A 339 41.03 21.96 -40.17
C LEU A 339 40.51 21.47 -41.52
N PHE A 340 39.48 22.10 -42.10
CA PHE A 340 38.84 21.67 -43.35
C PHE A 340 38.92 22.71 -44.49
N GLY A 341 40.08 23.35 -44.66
CA GLY A 341 40.42 24.05 -45.91
C GLY A 341 40.72 23.05 -47.05
N PRO A 342 40.35 23.32 -48.31
CA PRO A 342 40.23 22.28 -49.32
C PRO A 342 41.57 21.97 -49.99
N LYS A 343 42.06 20.72 -49.87
CA LYS A 343 43.03 20.13 -50.80
C LYS A 343 42.81 18.61 -51.02
N ASN A 344 42.21 18.31 -52.17
CA ASN A 344 42.45 17.23 -53.15
C ASN A 344 43.20 15.93 -52.76
N LYS A 345 42.52 14.79 -53.04
CA LYS A 345 42.95 13.48 -53.63
C LYS A 345 44.15 12.74 -52.99
N LYS A 346 44.14 11.44 -52.66
CA LYS A 346 43.66 10.25 -53.40
C LYS A 346 43.83 8.94 -52.54
N GLU A 347 42.94 7.96 -52.80
CA GLU A 347 43.10 6.48 -52.85
C GLU A 347 43.48 5.59 -51.62
N GLN A 348 42.45 4.80 -51.22
CA GLN A 348 42.33 3.32 -51.14
C GLN A 348 42.91 2.41 -50.02
N MET A 349 41.96 1.59 -49.51
CA MET A 349 41.99 0.17 -49.08
C MET A 349 42.77 -0.26 -47.82
N PHE A 350 42.07 -0.80 -46.81
CA PHE A 350 41.81 -2.25 -46.66
C PHE A 350 40.78 -2.56 -45.55
N SER A 351 40.12 -3.71 -45.69
CA SER A 351 39.03 -4.28 -44.91
C SER A 351 39.50 -5.13 -43.71
N LYS A 352 38.68 -5.24 -42.65
CA LYS A 352 38.13 -6.52 -42.11
C LYS A 352 37.32 -6.34 -40.82
N ASP A 353 36.04 -6.71 -40.91
CA ASP A 353 35.23 -7.60 -40.06
C ASP A 353 35.46 -7.77 -38.53
N THR A 354 34.31 -7.93 -37.86
CA THR A 354 33.94 -8.79 -36.71
C THR A 354 33.77 -8.22 -35.28
N VAL A 355 32.47 -8.05 -34.93
CA VAL A 355 31.69 -8.48 -33.74
C VAL A 355 32.21 -8.16 -32.31
N PRO A 356 31.35 -7.59 -31.42
CA PRO A 356 31.69 -7.33 -30.01
C PRO A 356 31.72 -8.63 -29.18
N ARG A 357 32.75 -8.79 -28.34
CA ARG A 357 32.84 -9.87 -27.35
C ARG A 357 32.26 -9.48 -25.99
N SER A 358 31.71 -10.51 -25.36
CA SER A 358 30.97 -10.60 -24.10
C SER A 358 31.86 -10.72 -22.86
N ILE A 359 31.16 -10.78 -21.72
CA ILE A 359 31.47 -10.88 -20.28
C ILE A 359 32.50 -11.97 -19.84
N GLU A 360 33.54 -12.26 -20.62
CA GLU A 360 34.63 -13.20 -20.23
C GLU A 360 36.01 -12.57 -20.06
N ASP A 361 36.10 -11.25 -19.82
CA ASP A 361 37.32 -10.61 -19.30
C ASP A 361 37.31 -10.45 -17.76
N TYR A 362 36.40 -11.17 -17.09
CA TYR A 362 36.48 -11.45 -15.65
C TYR A 362 37.74 -12.30 -15.39
N ASN A 363 38.69 -11.74 -14.63
CA ASN A 363 39.95 -12.32 -14.15
C ASN A 363 41.19 -12.22 -15.06
N LYS A 364 41.76 -11.00 -15.19
CA LYS A 364 43.23 -10.83 -15.27
C LYS A 364 43.71 -9.38 -15.08
N LYS A 365 43.50 -8.80 -13.90
CA LYS A 365 44.42 -7.77 -13.36
C LYS A 365 44.59 -7.93 -11.86
N GLN A 366 45.32 -8.98 -11.48
CA GLN A 366 46.23 -8.87 -10.35
C GLN A 366 47.47 -8.09 -10.84
N LYS A 367 47.68 -6.91 -10.26
CA LYS A 367 48.99 -6.50 -9.75
C LYS A 367 48.77 -5.72 -8.49
#